data_AF-A0A957MTI1-F1
#
_entry.id   AF-A0A957MTI1-F1
#
_cell.length_a   1.000
_cell.length_b   1.000
_cell.length_c   1.000
_cell.angle_alpha   90.00
_cell.angle_beta   90.00
_cell.angle_gamma   90.00
#
_symmetry.space_group_name_H-M   'P 1'
#
loop_
_entity.id
_entity.type
_entity.pdbx_description
1 polymer ?
#
loop_
_entity_poly.entity_id
_entity_poly.type
_entity_poly.pdbx_seq_one_letter_code
_entity_poly.pdbx_strand_id
1 'polypeptide(L)'
;MYDCTKRQSGRISPRLPQLAVAMVLPAVLIAVLLLLGVRAPARAQDDPLATDTANIEDEIVYIDAAGHIRVFDPRQPDNVPPVAFRSPDAGWIDAAVGDVNGDGDDEIVAIGENGLLKVYDPVIASGPVPPENVINGIYWEELYATILPNRALLVDTGNFDAEPTTDEIVAVYVDPNNATSSFVQIYYQPLAPFDGRTWLPLTDVAASELWSDVATGNLDGAGVDELALVNEDLGALRVYRLEGNNVLNPFFISESDTKPWSDVAIGNVDNELVLPELVAVRNAAPPLPALVVQRYKSPDAFEDVGTRELLPSPRVVFLADVTGNGDEEMYLLRDVPAGDARPRLFISNLGIDGMFAFEVPLDSDNGYRYGAGGDIDGDGKDE
;
A
#
# COMPACT_ATOMS: atom_id res chain seq x y z
N MET A 1 14.90 49.70 -33.21
CA MET A 1 15.05 49.51 -34.66
C MET A 1 16.55 49.57 -34.98
N TYR A 2 17.14 48.40 -35.29
CA TYR A 2 18.41 48.14 -36.00
C TYR A 2 19.68 49.02 -35.81
N ASP A 3 20.73 48.35 -35.31
CA ASP A 3 21.97 48.02 -36.05
C ASP A 3 23.26 48.86 -35.90
N CYS A 4 24.38 48.10 -35.79
CA CYS A 4 25.77 48.24 -36.25
C CYS A 4 26.47 49.63 -36.37
N THR A 5 27.80 49.84 -36.25
CA THR A 5 29.01 49.01 -36.48
C THR A 5 30.30 49.83 -36.20
N LYS A 6 31.42 49.13 -35.89
CA LYS A 6 32.86 49.32 -36.30
C LYS A 6 33.57 50.69 -36.04
N ARG A 7 34.91 50.81 -35.81
CA ARG A 7 36.08 50.36 -36.62
C ARG A 7 37.44 50.83 -36.00
N GLN A 8 38.51 50.02 -36.17
CA GLN A 8 39.96 50.33 -36.46
C GLN A 8 40.81 51.22 -35.49
N SER A 9 42.14 51.13 -35.33
CA SER A 9 43.33 50.60 -36.06
C SER A 9 44.47 50.32 -35.05
N GLY A 10 45.53 49.53 -35.31
CA GLY A 10 46.70 49.90 -36.13
C GLY A 10 47.98 49.15 -35.66
N ARG A 11 48.85 48.78 -36.62
CA ARG A 11 50.14 48.04 -36.48
C ARG A 11 51.25 48.88 -35.83
N ILE A 12 52.31 48.22 -35.32
CA ILE A 12 53.75 48.44 -35.62
C ILE A 12 54.57 47.27 -35.00
N SER A 13 55.48 46.68 -35.80
CA SER A 13 56.62 45.85 -35.34
C SER A 13 57.91 46.68 -35.50
N PRO A 14 59.01 46.42 -34.77
CA PRO A 14 60.09 45.66 -35.43
C PRO A 14 61.12 44.90 -34.53
N ARG A 15 61.79 43.94 -35.20
CA ARG A 15 63.22 43.52 -35.15
C ARG A 15 63.77 42.55 -34.07
N LEU A 16 64.33 41.46 -34.61
CA LEU A 16 65.24 40.44 -34.05
C LEU A 16 66.68 40.98 -33.87
N PRO A 17 67.54 40.25 -33.11
CA PRO A 17 68.62 39.52 -33.80
C PRO A 17 68.86 38.07 -33.30
N GLN A 18 69.61 37.36 -34.13
CA GLN A 18 69.95 35.93 -34.11
C GLN A 18 71.01 35.55 -33.07
N LEU A 19 70.96 34.30 -32.58
CA LEU A 19 72.15 33.50 -32.28
C LEU A 19 71.84 32.01 -32.47
N ALA A 20 72.79 31.32 -33.10
CA ALA A 20 72.68 29.97 -33.62
C ALA A 20 73.32 28.94 -32.68
N VAL A 21 73.09 27.67 -33.05
CA VAL A 21 73.87 26.45 -32.74
C VAL A 21 73.42 25.64 -31.51
N ALA A 22 72.73 24.53 -31.75
CA ALA A 22 73.28 23.16 -31.65
C ALA A 22 72.15 22.12 -31.53
N MET A 23 72.07 21.22 -32.51
CA MET A 23 71.36 19.94 -32.41
C MET A 23 72.09 19.01 -31.43
N VAL A 24 71.39 18.44 -30.45
CA VAL A 24 71.61 17.06 -29.97
C VAL A 24 70.24 16.43 -29.72
N LEU A 25 70.08 15.21 -30.24
CA LEU A 25 68.89 14.37 -30.33
C LEU A 25 68.44 13.76 -28.96
N PRO A 26 67.26 13.09 -28.89
CA PRO A 26 66.35 13.02 -27.76
C PRO A 26 66.53 11.77 -26.88
N ALA A 27 66.26 11.87 -25.57
CA ALA A 27 66.13 10.69 -24.71
C ALA A 27 65.37 10.95 -23.38
N VAL A 28 64.38 11.85 -23.33
CA VAL A 28 63.66 12.15 -22.06
C VAL A 28 62.14 12.37 -22.26
N LEU A 29 61.47 11.48 -22.99
CA LEU A 29 60.00 11.53 -23.11
C LEU A 29 59.29 10.20 -22.80
N ILE A 30 59.91 9.32 -22.01
CA ILE A 30 59.26 8.09 -21.52
C ILE A 30 59.21 8.03 -19.98
N ALA A 31 60.03 8.80 -19.26
CA ALA A 31 60.05 8.76 -17.79
C ALA A 31 59.07 9.72 -17.08
N VAL A 32 58.43 10.66 -17.79
CA VAL A 32 57.48 11.62 -17.17
C VAL A 32 56.02 11.15 -17.24
N LEU A 33 55.71 10.17 -18.09
CA LEU A 33 54.36 9.58 -18.20
C LEU A 33 54.05 8.52 -17.12
N LEU A 34 55.04 8.06 -16.36
CA LEU A 34 54.87 7.09 -15.26
C LEU A 34 54.70 7.74 -13.87
N LEU A 35 54.85 9.06 -13.76
CA LEU A 35 54.70 9.82 -12.51
C LEU A 35 53.44 10.72 -12.47
N LEU A 36 52.69 10.78 -13.57
CA LEU A 36 51.31 11.23 -13.57
C LEU A 36 50.46 9.98 -13.32
N GLY A 37 50.10 9.75 -12.05
CA GLY A 37 49.12 8.76 -11.66
C GLY A 37 47.75 9.12 -12.24
N VAL A 38 47.59 8.91 -13.55
CA VAL A 38 46.28 8.80 -14.19
C VAL A 38 45.69 7.55 -13.56
N ARG A 39 44.93 7.74 -12.47
CA ARG A 39 43.91 6.77 -12.09
C ARG A 39 43.16 6.52 -13.39
N ALA A 40 43.24 5.30 -13.90
CA ALA A 40 42.33 4.87 -14.94
C ALA A 40 40.94 5.32 -14.49
N PRO A 41 40.11 5.92 -15.36
CA PRO A 41 38.71 6.12 -15.00
C PRO A 41 38.26 4.76 -14.50
N ALA A 42 37.86 4.69 -13.23
CA ALA A 42 37.07 3.57 -12.77
C ALA A 42 35.97 3.49 -13.82
N ARG A 43 35.91 2.38 -14.57
CA ARG A 43 34.74 2.13 -15.38
C ARG A 43 33.60 2.27 -14.39
N ALA A 44 32.72 3.24 -14.60
CA ALA A 44 31.39 3.17 -14.03
C ALA A 44 30.91 1.79 -14.46
N GLN A 45 30.88 0.87 -13.50
CA GLN A 45 30.14 -0.35 -13.69
C GLN A 45 28.71 0.16 -13.75
N ASP A 46 28.04 -0.03 -14.88
CA ASP A 46 26.63 0.32 -14.99
C ASP A 46 25.95 -0.35 -13.79
N ASP A 47 25.24 0.46 -12.99
CA ASP A 47 24.51 -0.07 -11.84
C ASP A 47 23.54 -1.13 -12.37
N PRO A 48 23.36 -2.25 -11.64
CA PRO A 48 22.33 -3.20 -12.03
C PRO A 48 20.99 -2.46 -12.13
N LEU A 49 20.22 -2.82 -13.14
CA LEU A 49 18.88 -2.30 -13.37
C LEU A 49 17.89 -3.45 -13.21
N ALA A 50 16.69 -3.12 -12.75
CA ALA A 50 15.56 -4.01 -12.81
C ALA A 50 15.31 -4.50 -14.25
N THR A 51 14.84 -5.74 -14.39
CA THR A 51 14.41 -6.27 -15.69
C THR A 51 12.90 -6.26 -15.68
N ASP A 52 12.27 -5.45 -16.55
CA ASP A 52 10.82 -5.39 -16.73
C ASP A 52 10.30 -6.77 -17.15
N THR A 53 9.67 -7.46 -16.21
CA THR A 53 8.85 -8.65 -16.48
C THR A 53 7.47 -8.32 -15.97
N ALA A 54 6.60 -7.85 -16.85
CA ALA A 54 5.18 -7.71 -16.56
C ALA A 54 4.60 -9.07 -16.11
N ASN A 55 4.57 -9.29 -14.80
CA ASN A 55 3.65 -10.22 -14.18
C ASN A 55 2.32 -9.48 -14.05
N ILE A 56 1.23 -10.13 -14.44
CA ILE A 56 -0.13 -9.58 -14.30
C ILE A 56 -0.95 -10.38 -13.29
N GLU A 57 -0.32 -11.39 -12.68
CA GLU A 57 -0.90 -12.26 -11.65
C GLU A 57 -0.61 -11.61 -10.29
N ASP A 58 -1.60 -11.58 -9.40
CA ASP A 58 -1.42 -11.06 -8.04
C ASP A 58 -0.65 -12.05 -7.17
N GLU A 59 0.09 -11.52 -6.19
CA GLU A 59 0.76 -12.33 -5.18
C GLU A 59 0.12 -12.24 -3.79
N ILE A 60 0.35 -13.29 -2.99
CA ILE A 60 -0.20 -13.36 -1.63
C ILE A 60 0.81 -12.79 -0.64
N VAL A 61 0.45 -11.66 -0.02
CA VAL A 61 1.18 -11.09 1.12
C VAL A 61 0.61 -11.60 2.43
N TYR A 62 1.46 -12.15 3.31
CA TYR A 62 1.02 -12.60 4.63
C TYR A 62 2.13 -12.53 5.68
N ILE A 63 1.73 -12.45 6.96
CA ILE A 63 2.64 -12.56 8.10
C ILE A 63 2.72 -14.02 8.55
N ASP A 64 3.91 -14.62 8.50
CA ASP A 64 4.13 -16.00 8.90
C ASP A 64 4.11 -16.18 10.43
N ALA A 65 4.05 -17.44 10.89
CA ALA A 65 4.01 -17.75 12.32
C ALA A 65 5.26 -17.33 13.12
N ALA A 66 6.36 -16.97 12.43
CA ALA A 66 7.54 -16.39 13.05
C ALA A 66 7.54 -14.84 13.02
N GLY A 67 6.43 -14.24 12.56
CA GLY A 67 6.23 -12.80 12.48
C GLY A 67 6.95 -12.13 11.33
N HIS A 68 7.31 -12.85 10.26
CA HIS A 68 7.90 -12.25 9.05
C HIS A 68 6.85 -12.06 7.97
N ILE A 69 6.97 -10.98 7.21
CA ILE A 69 6.19 -10.81 5.98
C ILE A 69 6.72 -11.79 4.94
N ARG A 70 5.82 -12.37 4.17
CA ARG A 70 6.07 -13.25 3.04
C ARG A 70 5.27 -12.77 1.85
N VAL A 71 5.89 -12.80 0.68
CA VAL A 71 5.18 -12.78 -0.59
C VAL A 71 5.25 -14.20 -1.15
N PHE A 72 4.10 -14.74 -1.48
CA PHE A 72 3.96 -16.04 -2.11
C PHE A 72 3.24 -15.88 -3.43
N ASP A 73 3.98 -16.17 -4.49
CA ASP A 73 3.52 -16.32 -5.86
C ASP A 73 3.07 -17.78 -6.07
N PRO A 74 1.75 -18.06 -6.13
CA PRO A 74 1.23 -19.41 -6.33
C PRO A 74 1.30 -19.88 -7.78
N ARG A 75 1.42 -18.94 -8.72
CA ARG A 75 1.39 -19.16 -10.16
C ARG A 75 2.13 -18.02 -10.83
N GLN A 76 3.01 -18.41 -11.74
CA GLN A 76 3.93 -17.55 -12.45
C GLN A 76 3.92 -17.89 -13.95
N PRO A 77 4.13 -16.93 -14.85
CA PRO A 77 4.27 -17.22 -16.27
C PRO A 77 5.52 -18.07 -16.57
N ASP A 78 5.47 -18.83 -17.66
CA ASP A 78 6.60 -19.66 -18.10
C ASP A 78 7.89 -18.82 -18.24
N ASN A 79 8.94 -19.21 -17.51
CA ASN A 79 10.26 -18.57 -17.49
C ASN A 79 10.36 -17.23 -16.76
N VAL A 80 9.34 -16.84 -15.98
CA VAL A 80 9.43 -15.73 -15.02
C VAL A 80 9.83 -16.32 -13.66
N PRO A 81 10.82 -15.78 -12.93
CA PRO A 81 11.14 -16.23 -11.57
C PRO A 81 9.97 -15.89 -10.63
N PRO A 82 9.65 -16.75 -9.64
CA PRO A 82 8.57 -16.43 -8.71
C PRO A 82 8.98 -15.34 -7.74
N VAL A 83 8.04 -14.45 -7.42
CA VAL A 83 8.19 -13.52 -6.30
C VAL A 83 8.16 -14.32 -5.00
N ALA A 84 9.26 -14.25 -4.25
CA ALA A 84 9.47 -15.06 -3.04
C ALA A 84 10.09 -14.23 -1.91
N PHE A 85 9.51 -13.07 -1.65
CA PHE A 85 10.01 -12.15 -0.64
C PHE A 85 9.82 -12.69 0.78
N ARG A 86 10.78 -12.34 1.64
CA ARG A 86 10.69 -12.49 3.08
C ARG A 86 11.33 -11.29 3.75
N SER A 87 10.60 -10.61 4.63
CA SER A 87 11.16 -9.48 5.37
C SER A 87 12.42 -9.87 6.15
N PRO A 88 13.43 -8.98 6.24
CA PRO A 88 14.61 -9.21 7.07
C PRO A 88 14.25 -9.22 8.57
N ASP A 89 13.28 -8.38 8.95
CA ASP A 89 12.78 -8.25 10.32
C ASP A 89 11.58 -9.14 10.58
N ALA A 90 11.39 -9.44 11.86
CA ALA A 90 10.27 -10.20 12.42
C ALA A 90 9.46 -9.33 13.38
N GLY A 91 8.32 -9.86 13.85
CA GLY A 91 7.48 -9.21 14.86
C GLY A 91 6.44 -8.27 14.27
N TRP A 92 6.15 -8.40 12.97
CA TRP A 92 5.04 -7.75 12.31
C TRP A 92 3.72 -8.27 12.87
N ILE A 93 2.77 -7.36 13.05
CA ILE A 93 1.41 -7.68 13.53
C ILE A 93 0.33 -7.37 12.52
N ASP A 94 0.62 -6.45 11.59
CA ASP A 94 -0.32 -6.02 10.56
C ASP A 94 0.46 -5.45 9.36
N ALA A 95 -0.15 -5.54 8.18
CA ALA A 95 0.41 -5.08 6.93
C ALA A 95 -0.68 -4.75 5.90
N ALA A 96 -0.42 -3.75 5.08
CA ALA A 96 -1.24 -3.35 3.94
C ALA A 96 -0.36 -3.25 2.68
N VAL A 97 -1.01 -3.26 1.51
CA VAL A 97 -0.35 -3.14 0.20
C VAL A 97 -0.93 -1.96 -0.57
N GLY A 98 -0.10 -1.27 -1.35
CA GLY A 98 -0.55 -0.19 -2.23
C GLY A 98 0.62 0.45 -2.97
N ASP A 99 0.33 1.16 -4.05
CA ASP A 99 1.32 1.86 -4.90
C ASP A 99 1.77 3.14 -4.20
N VAL A 100 2.55 3.00 -3.13
CA VAL A 100 2.96 4.13 -2.31
C VAL A 100 4.09 4.93 -2.95
N ASN A 101 4.81 4.37 -3.93
CA ASN A 101 5.90 5.04 -4.62
C ASN A 101 5.47 5.62 -5.99
N GLY A 102 4.38 5.13 -6.58
CA GLY A 102 3.78 5.63 -7.82
C GLY A 102 4.40 5.09 -9.10
N ASP A 103 5.05 3.93 -9.04
CA ASP A 103 5.62 3.23 -10.21
C ASP A 103 4.68 2.17 -10.80
N GLY A 104 3.53 1.94 -10.18
CA GLY A 104 2.46 1.09 -10.68
C GLY A 104 2.52 -0.36 -10.21
N ASP A 105 3.34 -0.67 -9.22
CA ASP A 105 3.27 -1.90 -8.43
C ASP A 105 3.16 -1.61 -6.93
N ASP A 106 2.62 -2.58 -6.19
CA ASP A 106 2.29 -2.37 -4.78
C ASP A 106 3.50 -2.62 -3.86
N GLU A 107 3.79 -1.63 -3.03
CA GLU A 107 4.65 -1.80 -1.85
C GLU A 107 3.90 -2.46 -0.69
N ILE A 108 4.67 -3.02 0.24
CA ILE A 108 4.16 -3.52 1.52
C ILE A 108 4.46 -2.51 2.62
N VAL A 109 3.42 -1.99 3.27
CA VAL A 109 3.52 -1.18 4.48
C VAL A 109 3.21 -2.06 5.69
N ALA A 110 4.12 -2.14 6.66
CA ALA A 110 3.97 -3.05 7.79
C ALA A 110 4.27 -2.38 9.13
N ILE A 111 3.57 -2.87 10.17
CA ILE A 111 3.72 -2.38 11.55
C ILE A 111 4.00 -3.50 12.56
N GLY A 112 4.83 -3.19 13.56
CA GLY A 112 5.15 -4.07 14.69
C GLY A 112 4.62 -3.53 16.03
N GLU A 113 4.43 -4.41 17.02
CA GLU A 113 3.89 -4.02 18.35
C GLU A 113 4.72 -2.92 19.05
N ASN A 114 6.01 -2.84 18.73
CA ASN A 114 6.92 -1.83 19.26
C ASN A 114 6.74 -0.44 18.64
N GLY A 115 5.77 -0.26 17.73
CA GLY A 115 5.54 0.97 16.98
C GLY A 115 6.41 1.10 15.74
N LEU A 116 7.21 0.09 15.38
CA LEU A 116 7.97 0.13 14.12
C LEU A 116 7.00 0.13 12.94
N LEU A 117 7.18 1.08 12.02
CA LEU A 117 6.52 1.12 10.71
C LEU A 117 7.60 1.06 9.64
N LYS A 118 7.43 0.18 8.64
CA LYS A 118 8.32 0.07 7.48
C LYS A 118 7.55 -0.03 6.17
N VAL A 119 8.20 0.42 5.10
CA VAL A 119 7.76 0.24 3.72
C VAL A 119 8.80 -0.62 3.01
N TYR A 120 8.35 -1.72 2.42
CA TYR A 120 9.14 -2.62 1.60
C TYR A 120 8.63 -2.59 0.17
N ASP A 121 9.53 -2.45 -0.77
CA ASP A 121 9.30 -2.73 -2.19
C ASP A 121 9.80 -4.17 -2.43
N PRO A 122 8.90 -5.16 -2.57
CA PRO A 122 9.29 -6.56 -2.77
C PRO A 122 9.82 -6.83 -4.19
N VAL A 123 9.53 -5.96 -5.16
CA VAL A 123 9.83 -6.12 -6.58
C VAL A 123 10.15 -4.75 -7.19
N ILE A 124 11.43 -4.37 -7.24
CA ILE A 124 11.78 -3.09 -7.86
C ILE A 124 11.50 -3.17 -9.36
N ALA A 125 10.42 -2.55 -9.84
CA ALA A 125 9.99 -2.66 -11.23
C ALA A 125 10.88 -1.85 -12.18
N SER A 126 11.45 -0.73 -11.71
CA SER A 126 12.28 0.13 -12.54
C SER A 126 13.37 0.90 -11.79
N GLY A 127 14.40 1.33 -12.51
CA GLY A 127 15.46 2.17 -11.94
C GLY A 127 16.65 1.42 -11.32
N PRO A 128 17.48 2.12 -10.53
CA PRO A 128 18.66 1.55 -9.88
C PRO A 128 18.26 0.56 -8.77
N VAL A 129 18.96 -0.57 -8.68
CA VAL A 129 18.67 -1.59 -7.67
C VAL A 129 19.82 -1.79 -6.67
N PRO A 130 19.52 -2.11 -5.39
CA PRO A 130 20.51 -2.56 -4.40
C PRO A 130 21.02 -3.98 -4.75
N PRO A 131 22.30 -4.13 -5.18
CA PRO A 131 22.81 -5.40 -5.70
C PRO A 131 22.78 -6.57 -4.70
N GLU A 132 22.78 -6.27 -3.39
CA GLU A 132 22.75 -7.23 -2.30
C GLU A 132 21.35 -7.74 -1.96
N ASN A 133 20.30 -7.01 -2.30
CA ASN A 133 18.92 -7.35 -1.98
C ASN A 133 18.28 -8.01 -3.19
N VAL A 134 18.61 -9.29 -3.39
CA VAL A 134 18.12 -10.06 -4.52
C VAL A 134 17.66 -11.44 -4.07
N ILE A 135 16.46 -11.83 -4.48
CA ILE A 135 15.87 -13.15 -4.24
C ILE A 135 15.41 -13.70 -5.58
N ASN A 136 15.89 -14.88 -5.95
CA ASN A 136 15.57 -15.50 -7.25
C ASN A 136 15.89 -14.62 -8.49
N GLY A 137 16.74 -13.60 -8.36
CA GLY A 137 17.04 -12.65 -9.42
C GLY A 137 16.14 -11.42 -9.44
N ILE A 138 15.16 -11.34 -8.55
CA ILE A 138 14.28 -10.18 -8.33
C ILE A 138 14.88 -9.33 -7.23
N TYR A 139 15.02 -8.02 -7.49
CA TYR A 139 15.54 -7.07 -6.52
C TYR A 139 14.42 -6.53 -5.63
N TRP A 140 14.74 -6.23 -4.38
CA TRP A 140 13.80 -5.68 -3.40
C TRP A 140 14.49 -4.59 -2.56
N GLU A 141 13.72 -3.72 -1.93
CA GLU A 141 14.27 -2.69 -1.06
C GLU A 141 13.41 -2.38 0.17
N GLU A 142 14.05 -1.88 1.24
CA GLU A 142 13.37 -1.16 2.31
C GLU A 142 13.39 0.34 1.96
N LEU A 143 12.25 0.90 1.59
CA LEU A 143 12.14 2.29 1.18
C LEU A 143 12.12 3.24 2.37
N TYR A 144 11.44 2.84 3.45
CA TYR A 144 11.22 3.69 4.61
C TYR A 144 11.13 2.91 5.93
N ALA A 145 11.54 3.57 7.02
CA ALA A 145 11.38 3.08 8.37
C ALA A 145 11.20 4.24 9.36
N THR A 146 10.23 4.12 10.25
CA THR A 146 10.01 5.07 11.35
C THR A 146 9.46 4.38 12.60
N ILE A 147 9.39 5.12 13.70
CA ILE A 147 8.80 4.66 14.96
C ILE A 147 7.58 5.52 15.27
N LEU A 148 6.41 4.89 15.32
CA LEU A 148 5.19 5.48 15.81
C LEU A 148 5.32 5.85 17.30
N PRO A 149 4.63 6.89 17.79
CA PRO A 149 4.76 7.36 19.17
C PRO A 149 4.42 6.34 20.25
N ASN A 150 3.68 5.27 19.92
CA ASN A 150 3.29 4.21 20.84
C ASN A 150 3.03 2.89 20.08
N ARG A 151 2.55 1.87 20.80
CA ARG A 151 2.16 0.56 20.24
C ARG A 151 1.22 0.72 19.04
N ALA A 152 1.66 0.20 17.90
CA ALA A 152 0.86 0.14 16.68
C ALA A 152 -0.36 -0.78 16.85
N LEU A 153 -1.43 -0.49 16.13
CA LEU A 153 -2.68 -1.23 16.14
C LEU A 153 -3.05 -1.71 14.75
N LEU A 154 -3.13 -0.79 13.78
CA LEU A 154 -3.60 -1.06 12.43
C LEU A 154 -2.79 -0.24 11.41
N VAL A 155 -2.67 -0.75 10.19
CA VAL A 155 -2.14 -0.02 9.04
C VAL A 155 -3.03 -0.25 7.82
N ASP A 156 -3.18 0.78 7.01
CA ASP A 156 -3.85 0.70 5.71
C ASP A 156 -3.22 1.70 4.73
N THR A 157 -3.56 1.60 3.45
CA THR A 157 -3.11 2.46 2.36
C THR A 157 -4.32 3.06 1.63
N GLY A 158 -4.11 4.12 0.86
CA GLY A 158 -5.14 4.70 0.00
C GLY A 158 -4.84 6.15 -0.36
N ASN A 159 -5.62 6.74 -1.26
CA ASN A 159 -5.40 8.09 -1.75
C ASN A 159 -6.08 9.12 -0.84
N PHE A 160 -5.30 9.80 0.01
CA PHE A 160 -5.76 10.81 0.96
C PHE A 160 -5.36 12.24 0.60
N ASP A 161 -4.80 12.49 -0.58
CA ASP A 161 -4.52 13.84 -1.04
C ASP A 161 -4.97 14.12 -2.49
N ALA A 162 -4.40 15.14 -3.13
CA ALA A 162 -4.80 15.55 -4.48
C ALA A 162 -3.92 14.94 -5.58
N GLU A 163 -2.90 14.17 -5.21
CA GLU A 163 -1.98 13.44 -6.07
C GLU A 163 -2.39 11.97 -6.13
N PRO A 164 -3.19 11.56 -7.13
CA PRO A 164 -3.75 10.21 -7.19
C PRO A 164 -2.74 9.17 -7.68
N THR A 165 -1.46 9.53 -7.89
CA THR A 165 -0.44 8.59 -8.39
C THR A 165 0.26 7.83 -7.29
N THR A 166 0.02 8.16 -6.03
CA THR A 166 0.65 7.48 -4.90
C THR A 166 -0.37 7.29 -3.79
N ASP A 167 -0.32 6.15 -3.13
CA ASP A 167 -1.09 5.93 -1.92
C ASP A 167 -0.41 6.54 -0.70
N GLU A 168 -1.22 7.14 0.18
CA GLU A 168 -0.85 7.56 1.52
C GLU A 168 -0.89 6.38 2.51
N ILE A 169 -0.21 6.55 3.64
CA ILE A 169 -0.20 5.54 4.71
C ILE A 169 -1.11 5.99 5.86
N VAL A 170 -2.10 5.18 6.19
CA VAL A 170 -2.88 5.29 7.42
C VAL A 170 -2.22 4.43 8.50
N ALA A 171 -1.82 5.04 9.61
CA ALA A 171 -1.32 4.32 10.78
C ALA A 171 -2.19 4.62 12.00
N VAL A 172 -2.65 3.57 12.66
CA VAL A 172 -3.40 3.65 13.92
C VAL A 172 -2.56 3.09 15.04
N TYR A 173 -2.41 3.83 16.13
CA TYR A 173 -1.64 3.41 17.30
C TYR A 173 -2.30 3.85 18.60
N VAL A 174 -1.93 3.23 19.72
CA VAL A 174 -2.46 3.59 21.05
C VAL A 174 -2.11 5.04 21.37
N ASP A 175 -3.08 5.85 21.81
CA ASP A 175 -2.82 7.24 22.22
C ASP A 175 -1.71 7.25 23.29
N PRO A 176 -0.60 7.99 23.06
CA PRO A 176 0.50 8.12 24.03
C PRO A 176 0.06 8.59 25.43
N ASN A 177 -1.08 9.27 25.52
CA ASN A 177 -1.62 9.83 26.74
C ASN A 177 -2.77 9.00 27.34
N ASN A 178 -3.32 8.04 26.60
CA ASN A 178 -4.44 7.22 27.06
C ASN A 178 -4.43 5.82 26.43
N ALA A 179 -4.13 4.80 27.24
CA ALA A 179 -4.00 3.42 26.77
C ALA A 179 -5.31 2.76 26.30
N THR A 180 -6.47 3.37 26.55
CA THR A 180 -7.78 2.85 26.12
C THR A 180 -8.31 3.56 24.87
N SER A 181 -7.50 4.41 24.25
CA SER A 181 -7.86 5.12 23.03
C SER A 181 -6.74 5.04 22.01
N SER A 182 -7.04 5.42 20.77
CA SER A 182 -6.09 5.41 19.67
C SER A 182 -5.91 6.80 19.07
N PHE A 183 -4.82 6.92 18.33
CA PHE A 183 -4.46 8.05 17.52
C PHE A 183 -4.34 7.55 16.08
N VAL A 184 -4.98 8.25 15.15
CA VAL A 184 -4.92 7.96 13.71
C VAL A 184 -4.01 9.02 13.10
N GLN A 185 -3.03 8.58 12.31
CA GLN A 185 -2.08 9.43 11.62
C GLN A 185 -2.03 9.02 10.15
N ILE A 186 -2.28 9.98 9.26
CA ILE A 186 -2.08 9.77 7.82
C ILE A 186 -0.76 10.41 7.43
N TYR A 187 0.06 9.69 6.67
CA TYR A 187 1.32 10.17 6.11
C TYR A 187 1.24 10.28 4.60
N TYR A 188 1.89 11.30 4.04
CA TYR A 188 1.97 11.55 2.60
C TYR A 188 3.40 11.88 2.17
N GLN A 189 3.66 11.79 0.87
CA GLN A 189 4.92 12.23 0.27
C GLN A 189 4.84 13.70 -0.17
N PRO A 190 5.64 14.61 0.39
CA PRO A 190 5.40 16.04 0.23
C PRO A 190 5.78 16.61 -1.14
N LEU A 191 6.69 15.97 -1.87
CA LEU A 191 7.25 16.48 -3.12
C LEU A 191 7.82 15.34 -3.97
N ALA A 192 7.64 15.44 -5.28
CA ALA A 192 8.27 14.56 -6.26
C ALA A 192 9.82 14.65 -6.25
N PRO A 193 10.54 13.58 -6.67
CA PRO A 193 9.99 12.27 -7.06
C PRO A 193 9.38 11.56 -5.85
N PHE A 194 8.23 10.96 -6.08
CA PHE A 194 7.62 10.02 -5.15
C PHE A 194 8.41 8.72 -5.30
N ASP A 195 9.08 8.32 -4.23
CA ASP A 195 10.01 7.19 -4.24
C ASP A 195 9.82 6.30 -3.01
N GLY A 196 8.77 6.57 -2.23
CA GLY A 196 8.43 5.87 -1.00
C GLY A 196 9.40 6.13 0.16
N ARG A 197 10.37 7.07 0.04
CA ARG A 197 11.43 7.26 1.06
C ARG A 197 11.22 8.46 1.97
N THR A 198 10.40 9.43 1.57
CA THR A 198 10.18 10.66 2.32
C THR A 198 8.72 10.85 2.70
N TRP A 199 8.42 10.61 3.96
CA TRP A 199 7.06 10.71 4.50
C TRP A 199 6.93 11.83 5.52
N LEU A 200 5.84 12.59 5.45
CA LEU A 200 5.45 13.58 6.44
C LEU A 200 4.01 13.33 6.92
N PRO A 201 3.67 13.69 8.16
CA PRO A 201 2.29 13.77 8.62
C PRO A 201 1.43 14.65 7.70
N LEU A 202 0.37 14.08 7.12
CA LEU A 202 -0.65 14.82 6.39
C LEU A 202 -1.69 15.41 7.36
N THR A 203 -2.22 14.54 8.21
CA THR A 203 -3.25 14.85 9.21
C THR A 203 -3.24 13.84 10.35
N ASP A 204 -3.84 14.21 11.47
CA ASP A 204 -4.04 13.33 12.59
C ASP A 204 -5.37 13.56 13.30
N VAL A 205 -5.84 12.53 14.02
CA VAL A 205 -6.97 12.65 14.93
C VAL A 205 -6.79 11.74 16.15
N ALA A 206 -6.96 12.31 17.34
CA ALA A 206 -7.16 11.52 18.56
C ALA A 206 -8.60 11.01 18.59
N ALA A 207 -8.76 9.69 18.64
CA ALA A 207 -10.05 9.03 18.83
C ALA A 207 -10.23 8.68 20.31
N SER A 208 -11.47 8.48 20.77
CA SER A 208 -11.75 8.00 22.13
C SER A 208 -11.73 6.48 22.25
N GLU A 209 -11.86 5.81 21.11
CA GLU A 209 -11.93 4.37 20.93
C GLU A 209 -10.54 3.80 20.73
N LEU A 210 -10.40 2.51 21.00
CA LEU A 210 -9.24 1.72 20.59
C LEU A 210 -9.62 0.95 19.33
N TRP A 211 -9.27 1.46 18.15
CA TRP A 211 -9.67 0.81 16.89
C TRP A 211 -9.06 -0.58 16.75
N SER A 212 -9.83 -1.49 16.17
CA SER A 212 -9.50 -2.91 15.97
C SER A 212 -9.60 -3.35 14.51
N ASP A 213 -10.15 -2.52 13.63
CA ASP A 213 -10.20 -2.77 12.19
C ASP A 213 -10.30 -1.44 11.41
N VAL A 214 -9.85 -1.45 10.16
CA VAL A 214 -9.71 -0.28 9.28
C VAL A 214 -10.00 -0.66 7.82
N ALA A 215 -10.63 0.25 7.08
CA ALA A 215 -10.73 0.18 5.63
C ALA A 215 -10.68 1.58 5.02
N THR A 216 -10.11 1.71 3.83
CA THR A 216 -10.04 2.94 3.04
C THR A 216 -10.81 2.81 1.73
N GLY A 217 -11.28 3.93 1.20
CA GLY A 217 -11.83 3.99 -0.16
C GLY A 217 -12.75 5.17 -0.43
N ASN A 218 -12.91 5.50 -1.71
CA ASN A 218 -13.60 6.70 -2.21
C ASN A 218 -15.14 6.54 -2.22
N LEU A 219 -15.77 6.51 -1.04
CA LEU A 219 -17.22 6.30 -0.87
C LEU A 219 -18.07 7.40 -1.51
N ASP A 220 -17.59 8.65 -1.53
CA ASP A 220 -18.36 9.78 -2.04
C ASP A 220 -18.04 10.18 -3.49
N GLY A 221 -17.00 9.60 -4.09
CA GLY A 221 -16.56 9.87 -5.45
C GLY A 221 -15.80 11.18 -5.62
N ALA A 222 -15.35 11.84 -4.55
CA ALA A 222 -14.59 13.08 -4.61
C ALA A 222 -13.12 12.87 -5.07
N GLY A 223 -12.66 11.62 -5.10
CA GLY A 223 -11.30 11.26 -5.50
C GLY A 223 -10.28 11.36 -4.37
N VAL A 224 -10.75 11.51 -3.13
CA VAL A 224 -9.99 11.35 -1.90
C VAL A 224 -10.73 10.31 -1.09
N ASP A 225 -10.02 9.35 -0.53
CA ASP A 225 -10.59 8.24 0.19
C ASP A 225 -11.18 8.67 1.54
N GLU A 226 -12.25 7.98 1.90
CA GLU A 226 -12.78 7.95 3.25
C GLU A 226 -12.09 6.83 4.05
N LEU A 227 -12.06 7.01 5.38
CA LEU A 227 -11.48 6.05 6.32
C LEU A 227 -12.58 5.50 7.24
N ALA A 228 -12.87 4.21 7.13
CA ALA A 228 -13.76 3.49 8.04
C ALA A 228 -12.95 2.82 9.17
N LEU A 229 -13.44 2.90 10.40
CA LEU A 229 -12.80 2.33 11.58
C LEU A 229 -13.83 1.63 12.46
N VAL A 230 -13.48 0.43 12.93
CA VAL A 230 -14.31 -0.36 13.85
C VAL A 230 -13.60 -0.58 15.19
N ASN A 231 -14.37 -0.52 16.27
CA ASN A 231 -13.97 -0.99 17.58
C ASN A 231 -14.89 -2.15 17.98
N GLU A 232 -14.37 -3.37 17.95
CA GLU A 232 -15.14 -4.59 18.24
C GLU A 232 -15.65 -4.64 19.69
N ASP A 233 -14.84 -4.18 20.64
CA ASP A 233 -15.15 -4.22 22.08
C ASP A 233 -16.34 -3.33 22.47
N LEU A 234 -16.45 -2.16 21.85
CA LEU A 234 -17.50 -1.17 22.07
C LEU A 234 -18.63 -1.26 21.03
N GLY A 235 -18.40 -2.00 19.95
CA GLY A 235 -19.35 -2.09 18.85
C GLY A 235 -19.54 -0.75 18.12
N ALA A 236 -18.46 0.00 17.94
CA ALA A 236 -18.47 1.30 17.29
C ALA A 236 -17.97 1.17 15.84
N LEU A 237 -18.61 1.90 14.94
CA LEU A 237 -18.19 2.12 13.56
C LEU A 237 -18.20 3.63 13.30
N ARG A 238 -17.10 4.16 12.78
CA ARG A 238 -16.98 5.55 12.36
C ARG A 238 -16.43 5.61 10.95
N VAL A 239 -16.90 6.57 10.16
CA VAL A 239 -16.30 6.91 8.86
C VAL A 239 -15.85 8.36 8.91
N TYR A 240 -14.58 8.55 8.58
CA TYR A 240 -13.89 9.83 8.56
C TYR A 240 -13.68 10.29 7.12
N ARG A 241 -13.72 11.60 6.93
CA ARG A 241 -13.35 12.26 5.67
C ARG A 241 -12.26 13.28 5.93
N LEU A 242 -11.33 13.41 4.99
CA LEU A 242 -10.40 14.51 4.97
C LEU A 242 -11.08 15.78 4.45
N GLU A 243 -11.27 16.76 5.33
CA GLU A 243 -11.82 18.05 4.98
C GLU A 243 -10.72 19.08 4.68
N GLY A 244 -11.14 20.26 4.21
CA GLY A 244 -10.22 21.35 3.87
C GLY A 244 -9.26 21.72 5.01
N ASN A 245 -8.02 22.03 4.63
CA ASN A 245 -6.86 22.20 5.54
C ASN A 245 -6.40 20.91 6.23
N ASN A 246 -6.62 19.76 5.58
CA ASN A 246 -6.19 18.44 6.03
C ASN A 246 -6.73 18.11 7.43
N VAL A 247 -8.03 18.33 7.65
CA VAL A 247 -8.67 18.01 8.92
C VAL A 247 -9.47 16.72 8.76
N LEU A 248 -9.12 15.68 9.50
CA LEU A 248 -9.83 14.41 9.48
C LEU A 248 -11.02 14.45 10.45
N ASN A 249 -12.24 14.45 9.93
CA ASN A 249 -13.46 14.55 10.73
C ASN A 249 -14.39 13.34 10.52
N PRO A 250 -14.98 12.77 11.59
CA PRO A 250 -16.00 11.75 11.43
C PRO A 250 -17.30 12.38 10.94
N PHE A 251 -17.85 11.87 9.84
CA PHE A 251 -19.16 12.31 9.32
C PHE A 251 -20.23 11.23 9.50
N PHE A 252 -19.84 9.96 9.68
CA PHE A 252 -20.73 8.88 10.07
C PHE A 252 -20.29 8.25 11.38
N ILE A 253 -21.26 8.04 12.29
CA ILE A 253 -21.04 7.45 13.62
C ILE A 253 -22.16 6.47 13.90
N SER A 254 -21.82 5.22 14.19
CA SER A 254 -22.75 4.14 14.47
C SER A 254 -22.24 3.31 15.64
N GLU A 255 -22.91 3.39 16.78
CA GLU A 255 -22.52 2.69 18.01
C GLU A 255 -23.69 1.84 18.52
N SER A 256 -23.44 0.58 18.90
CA SER A 256 -24.51 -0.22 19.50
C SER A 256 -24.06 -1.40 20.36
N ASP A 257 -24.40 -1.35 21.64
CA ASP A 257 -24.22 -2.46 22.59
C ASP A 257 -25.01 -3.74 22.23
N THR A 258 -26.08 -3.61 21.45
CA THR A 258 -26.95 -4.75 21.08
C THR A 258 -26.58 -5.42 19.76
N LYS A 259 -25.69 -4.78 18.99
CA LYS A 259 -25.28 -5.21 17.66
C LYS A 259 -23.85 -4.71 17.38
N PRO A 260 -22.86 -5.07 18.22
CA PRO A 260 -21.53 -4.50 18.10
C PRO A 260 -20.90 -4.88 16.76
N TRP A 261 -20.45 -3.86 16.04
CA TRP A 261 -19.66 -3.99 14.81
C TRP A 261 -18.38 -4.75 15.08
N SER A 262 -17.96 -5.59 14.14
CA SER A 262 -16.75 -6.41 14.28
C SER A 262 -15.72 -6.13 13.20
N ASP A 263 -16.14 -5.83 11.97
CA ASP A 263 -15.26 -5.66 10.82
C ASP A 263 -15.95 -4.84 9.70
N VAL A 264 -15.16 -4.18 8.86
CA VAL A 264 -15.59 -3.32 7.77
C VAL A 264 -14.70 -3.45 6.51
N ALA A 265 -15.33 -3.35 5.34
CA ALA A 265 -14.66 -3.20 4.05
C ALA A 265 -15.32 -2.07 3.23
N ILE A 266 -14.57 -1.49 2.30
CA ILE A 266 -15.06 -0.52 1.32
C ILE A 266 -14.75 -1.06 -0.08
N GLY A 267 -15.77 -1.13 -0.94
CA GLY A 267 -15.61 -1.59 -2.32
C GLY A 267 -16.93 -1.55 -3.08
N ASN A 268 -16.86 -1.62 -4.40
CA ASN A 268 -18.03 -1.64 -5.28
C ASN A 268 -18.67 -3.03 -5.32
N VAL A 269 -19.75 -3.22 -4.56
CA VAL A 269 -20.46 -4.52 -4.48
C VAL A 269 -21.79 -4.52 -5.24
N ASP A 270 -21.99 -3.53 -6.12
CA ASP A 270 -23.19 -3.40 -6.96
C ASP A 270 -22.79 -2.93 -8.37
N ASN A 271 -22.69 -3.87 -9.33
CA ASN A 271 -22.27 -3.58 -10.70
C ASN A 271 -23.11 -2.55 -11.47
N GLU A 272 -24.27 -2.15 -10.97
CA GLU A 272 -25.05 -1.07 -11.57
C GLU A 272 -24.44 0.32 -11.29
N LEU A 273 -23.48 0.40 -10.36
CA LEU A 273 -22.86 1.62 -9.87
C LEU A 273 -21.33 1.62 -10.05
N VAL A 274 -20.77 2.81 -9.86
CA VAL A 274 -19.33 3.09 -9.99
C VAL A 274 -18.72 3.43 -8.63
N LEU A 275 -19.54 3.85 -7.66
CA LEU A 275 -19.05 4.24 -6.34
C LEU A 275 -19.11 3.04 -5.40
N PRO A 276 -18.10 2.87 -4.53
CA PRO A 276 -18.09 1.80 -3.57
C PRO A 276 -19.16 1.98 -2.47
N GLU A 277 -19.51 0.89 -1.83
CA GLU A 277 -20.30 0.83 -0.63
C GLU A 277 -19.45 0.56 0.61
N LEU A 278 -19.99 0.94 1.76
CA LEU A 278 -19.49 0.53 3.07
C LEU A 278 -20.13 -0.81 3.43
N VAL A 279 -19.34 -1.87 3.49
CA VAL A 279 -19.78 -3.22 3.85
C VAL A 279 -19.32 -3.50 5.27
N ALA A 280 -20.24 -3.76 6.19
CA ALA A 280 -19.89 -3.98 7.59
C ALA A 280 -20.61 -5.19 8.19
N VAL A 281 -19.90 -5.90 9.05
CA VAL A 281 -20.43 -7.04 9.81
C VAL A 281 -20.45 -6.75 11.30
N ARG A 282 -21.39 -7.40 11.99
CA ARG A 282 -21.62 -7.21 13.42
C ARG A 282 -22.18 -8.44 14.09
N ASN A 283 -21.88 -8.59 15.37
CA ASN A 283 -22.48 -9.63 16.19
C ASN A 283 -23.93 -9.25 16.55
N ALA A 284 -24.88 -9.87 15.87
CA ALA A 284 -26.31 -9.56 16.02
C ALA A 284 -27.15 -10.82 15.91
N ALA A 285 -28.12 -10.98 16.82
CA ALA A 285 -29.07 -12.07 16.77
C ALA A 285 -30.31 -11.68 15.93
N PRO A 286 -30.87 -12.61 15.12
CA PRO A 286 -32.13 -12.39 14.41
C PRO A 286 -33.23 -11.87 15.35
N PRO A 287 -34.06 -10.88 14.92
CA PRO A 287 -34.20 -10.39 13.54
C PRO A 287 -33.25 -9.23 13.17
N LEU A 288 -32.19 -8.98 13.94
CA LEU A 288 -31.23 -7.93 13.60
C LEU A 288 -30.26 -8.46 12.51
N PRO A 289 -29.99 -7.68 11.45
CA PRO A 289 -29.06 -8.11 10.42
C PRO A 289 -27.62 -8.04 10.95
N ALA A 290 -26.83 -9.04 10.57
CA ALA A 290 -25.43 -9.19 10.95
C ALA A 290 -24.48 -8.77 9.81
N LEU A 291 -24.95 -8.76 8.56
CA LEU A 291 -24.30 -8.08 7.43
C LEU A 291 -25.15 -6.86 7.06
N VAL A 292 -24.50 -5.72 6.88
CA VAL A 292 -25.11 -4.46 6.43
C VAL A 292 -24.22 -3.86 5.34
N VAL A 293 -24.81 -3.61 4.17
CA VAL A 293 -24.22 -2.87 3.06
C VAL A 293 -24.88 -1.50 3.01
N GLN A 294 -24.06 -0.46 3.07
CA GLN A 294 -24.50 0.90 3.17
C GLN A 294 -23.95 1.74 2.03
N ARG A 295 -24.84 2.47 1.36
CA ARG A 295 -24.48 3.36 0.26
C ARG A 295 -24.39 4.79 0.75
N TYR A 296 -23.33 5.49 0.36
CA TYR A 296 -23.21 6.90 0.65
C TYR A 296 -24.34 7.70 -0.02
N LYS A 297 -24.87 8.65 0.73
CA LYS A 297 -25.92 9.55 0.30
C LYS A 297 -25.55 10.97 0.68
N SER A 298 -25.30 11.78 -0.34
CA SER A 298 -24.98 13.18 -0.13
C SER A 298 -26.15 13.96 0.53
N PRO A 299 -25.86 14.86 1.48
CA PRO A 299 -24.59 15.01 2.20
C PRO A 299 -24.51 14.07 3.40
N ASP A 300 -23.32 13.49 3.63
CA ASP A 300 -22.88 12.90 4.92
C ASP A 300 -23.84 11.87 5.54
N ALA A 301 -24.56 11.11 4.72
CA ALA A 301 -25.47 10.08 5.18
C ALA A 301 -25.16 8.75 4.50
N PHE A 302 -25.68 7.69 5.10
CA PHE A 302 -25.68 6.36 4.51
C PHE A 302 -27.11 5.81 4.50
N GLU A 303 -27.43 5.03 3.47
CA GLU A 303 -28.65 4.24 3.43
C GLU A 303 -28.32 2.75 3.31
N ASP A 304 -29.02 1.92 4.09
CA ASP A 304 -28.87 0.47 4.02
C ASP A 304 -29.48 -0.03 2.69
N VAL A 305 -28.63 -0.53 1.79
CA VAL A 305 -29.04 -1.07 0.48
C VAL A 305 -29.03 -2.60 0.46
N GLY A 306 -28.28 -3.23 1.36
CA GLY A 306 -28.25 -4.67 1.56
C GLY A 306 -28.21 -5.03 3.03
N THR A 307 -29.07 -5.96 3.48
CA THR A 307 -28.97 -6.52 4.84
C THR A 307 -29.22 -8.02 4.83
N ARG A 308 -28.54 -8.75 5.71
CA ARG A 308 -28.75 -10.20 5.91
C ARG A 308 -28.75 -10.55 7.40
N GLU A 309 -29.74 -11.35 7.80
CA GLU A 309 -29.76 -12.02 9.10
C GLU A 309 -28.91 -13.29 9.01
N LEU A 310 -27.80 -13.37 9.75
CA LEU A 310 -26.85 -14.48 9.68
C LEU A 310 -26.57 -15.00 11.09
N LEU A 311 -26.71 -16.32 11.28
CA LEU A 311 -26.39 -16.99 12.54
C LEU A 311 -25.56 -18.27 12.29
N PRO A 312 -24.38 -18.43 12.90
CA PRO A 312 -23.67 -17.44 13.72
C PRO A 312 -23.33 -16.20 12.88
N SER A 313 -23.23 -15.05 13.56
CA SER A 313 -22.85 -13.80 12.89
C SER A 313 -21.43 -13.92 12.31
N PRO A 314 -21.18 -13.36 11.12
CA PRO A 314 -19.82 -13.12 10.64
C PRO A 314 -19.04 -12.27 11.63
N ARG A 315 -17.73 -12.46 11.63
CA ARG A 315 -16.79 -11.60 12.35
C ARG A 315 -15.86 -10.83 11.40
N VAL A 316 -15.67 -11.32 10.18
CA VAL A 316 -14.84 -10.69 9.15
C VAL A 316 -15.60 -10.60 7.84
N VAL A 317 -15.39 -9.50 7.11
CA VAL A 317 -15.80 -9.35 5.72
C VAL A 317 -14.60 -8.96 4.85
N PHE A 318 -14.52 -9.51 3.64
CA PHE A 318 -13.57 -9.08 2.63
C PHE A 318 -14.23 -9.19 1.25
N LEU A 319 -13.68 -8.48 0.28
CA LEU A 319 -14.26 -8.31 -1.05
C LEU A 319 -13.38 -9.00 -2.09
N ALA A 320 -13.99 -9.53 -3.15
CA ALA A 320 -13.30 -10.17 -4.27
C ALA A 320 -14.19 -10.17 -5.53
N ASP A 321 -13.70 -9.69 -6.68
CA ASP A 321 -14.37 -9.80 -7.98
C ASP A 321 -14.11 -11.18 -8.61
N VAL A 322 -14.76 -12.19 -8.04
CA VAL A 322 -14.59 -13.59 -8.45
C VAL A 322 -15.30 -13.92 -9.77
N THR A 323 -16.02 -12.95 -10.36
CA THR A 323 -16.70 -13.13 -11.65
C THR A 323 -16.06 -12.34 -12.79
N GLY A 324 -15.18 -11.38 -12.48
CA GLY A 324 -14.48 -10.52 -13.43
C GLY A 324 -15.41 -9.53 -14.13
N ASN A 325 -16.48 -9.13 -13.45
CA ASN A 325 -17.52 -8.25 -14.01
C ASN A 325 -17.41 -6.80 -13.51
N GLY A 326 -16.47 -6.52 -12.59
CA GLY A 326 -16.17 -5.20 -12.06
C GLY A 326 -16.94 -4.81 -10.80
N ASP A 327 -17.71 -5.71 -10.20
CA ASP A 327 -18.16 -5.60 -8.82
C ASP A 327 -17.64 -6.73 -7.96
N GLU A 328 -17.40 -6.45 -6.69
CA GLU A 328 -16.86 -7.43 -5.76
C GLU A 328 -17.99 -8.18 -5.03
N GLU A 329 -17.81 -9.49 -4.90
CA GLU A 329 -18.62 -10.28 -3.99
C GLU A 329 -18.14 -10.15 -2.55
N MET A 330 -19.08 -10.21 -1.60
CA MET A 330 -18.78 -10.14 -0.18
C MET A 330 -18.53 -11.54 0.40
N TYR A 331 -17.29 -11.81 0.78
CA TYR A 331 -16.93 -13.01 1.53
C TYR A 331 -16.98 -12.77 3.02
N LEU A 332 -17.53 -13.76 3.73
CA LEU A 332 -17.83 -13.66 5.15
C LEU A 332 -17.19 -14.82 5.89
N LEU A 333 -16.42 -14.50 6.92
CA LEU A 333 -15.81 -15.49 7.81
C LEU A 333 -16.45 -15.41 9.20
N ARG A 334 -16.80 -16.58 9.74
CA ARG A 334 -17.44 -16.68 11.06
C ARG A 334 -16.88 -17.80 11.92
N ASP A 335 -17.02 -17.58 13.22
CA ASP A 335 -16.79 -18.61 14.22
C ASP A 335 -18.00 -19.54 14.34
N VAL A 336 -17.75 -20.84 14.32
CA VAL A 336 -18.80 -21.87 14.40
C VAL A 336 -18.62 -22.68 15.70
N PRO A 337 -19.68 -22.93 16.48
CA PRO A 337 -19.58 -23.72 17.71
C PRO A 337 -19.00 -25.12 17.47
N ALA A 338 -18.29 -25.65 18.47
CA ALA A 338 -17.72 -26.99 18.38
C ALA A 338 -18.80 -28.06 18.09
N GLY A 339 -18.57 -28.87 17.05
CA GLY A 339 -19.51 -29.93 16.63
C GLY A 339 -20.64 -29.46 15.71
N ASP A 340 -20.67 -28.19 15.34
CA ASP A 340 -21.59 -27.65 14.34
C ASP A 340 -20.97 -27.76 12.93
N ALA A 341 -21.81 -28.09 11.95
CA ALA A 341 -21.41 -28.36 10.56
C ALA A 341 -21.68 -27.18 9.61
N ARG A 342 -22.18 -26.05 10.13
CA ARG A 342 -22.39 -24.82 9.35
C ARG A 342 -21.08 -24.33 8.71
N PRO A 343 -21.13 -23.72 7.52
CA PRO A 343 -19.94 -23.18 6.86
C PRO A 343 -19.31 -22.06 7.68
N ARG A 344 -17.98 -21.94 7.62
CA ARG A 344 -17.22 -20.86 8.25
C ARG A 344 -16.93 -19.74 7.26
N LEU A 345 -16.59 -20.08 6.02
CA LEU A 345 -16.42 -19.14 4.91
C LEU A 345 -17.60 -19.30 3.95
N PHE A 346 -18.22 -18.19 3.58
CA PHE A 346 -19.34 -18.19 2.66
C PHE A 346 -19.49 -16.83 1.98
N ILE A 347 -20.15 -16.82 0.85
CA ILE A 347 -20.36 -15.64 0.03
C ILE A 347 -21.75 -15.03 0.27
N SER A 348 -21.85 -13.72 0.16
CA SER A 348 -23.09 -12.97 0.00
C SER A 348 -22.91 -12.02 -1.18
N ASN A 349 -23.98 -11.79 -1.94
CA ASN A 349 -23.95 -10.81 -3.02
C ASN A 349 -25.08 -9.76 -2.85
N LEU A 350 -24.83 -8.57 -3.39
CA LEU A 350 -25.82 -7.52 -3.66
C LEU A 350 -26.04 -7.48 -5.20
N GLY A 351 -26.95 -6.64 -5.69
CA GLY A 351 -27.15 -6.53 -7.15
C GLY A 351 -27.90 -7.71 -7.81
N ILE A 352 -27.74 -7.79 -9.13
CA ILE A 352 -28.49 -8.69 -10.03
C ILE A 352 -27.70 -9.94 -10.44
N ASP A 353 -26.45 -10.06 -9.98
CA ASP A 353 -25.57 -11.12 -10.44
C ASP A 353 -25.99 -12.49 -9.97
N GLY A 354 -25.63 -13.46 -10.81
CA GLY A 354 -25.96 -14.85 -10.60
C GLY A 354 -25.11 -15.41 -9.46
N MET A 355 -25.59 -15.29 -8.22
CA MET A 355 -24.96 -15.87 -7.05
C MET A 355 -24.59 -17.35 -7.31
N PHE A 356 -23.29 -17.66 -7.32
CA PHE A 356 -22.86 -19.04 -7.17
C PHE A 356 -22.83 -19.35 -5.67
N ALA A 357 -23.43 -20.47 -5.29
CA ALA A 357 -23.46 -20.86 -3.89
C ALA A 357 -22.06 -21.32 -3.46
N PHE A 358 -21.37 -20.49 -2.68
CA PHE A 358 -20.09 -20.82 -2.06
C PHE A 358 -20.22 -20.85 -0.54
N GLU A 359 -20.04 -22.04 0.04
CA GLU A 359 -20.10 -22.28 1.47
C GLU A 359 -19.11 -23.39 1.84
N VAL A 360 -18.12 -23.07 2.67
CA VAL A 360 -17.04 -23.99 3.04
C VAL A 360 -16.94 -24.09 4.57
N PRO A 361 -16.99 -25.32 5.15
CA PRO A 361 -16.80 -25.52 6.59
C PRO A 361 -15.44 -25.06 7.13
N LEU A 362 -14.42 -24.98 6.27
CA LEU A 362 -13.00 -24.85 6.63
C LEU A 362 -12.57 -25.95 7.63
N ASP A 363 -11.43 -25.75 8.28
CA ASP A 363 -10.97 -26.66 9.34
C ASP A 363 -11.95 -26.69 10.52
N SER A 364 -11.85 -27.76 11.32
CA SER A 364 -12.76 -27.98 12.45
C SER A 364 -12.58 -26.97 13.59
N ASP A 365 -11.49 -26.20 13.58
CA ASP A 365 -11.21 -25.11 14.50
C ASP A 365 -11.53 -23.74 13.86
N ASN A 366 -11.83 -22.75 14.69
CA ASN A 366 -12.01 -21.36 14.23
C ASN A 366 -10.64 -20.69 14.03
N GLY A 367 -9.71 -21.40 13.39
CA GLY A 367 -8.30 -21.02 13.27
C GLY A 367 -8.05 -19.96 12.20
N TYR A 368 -8.85 -19.95 11.13
CA TYR A 368 -8.82 -18.91 10.09
C TYR A 368 -9.23 -17.57 10.69
N ARG A 369 -8.44 -16.52 10.43
CA ARG A 369 -8.59 -15.20 11.03
C ARG A 369 -9.02 -14.12 10.05
N TYR A 370 -8.46 -14.11 8.84
CA TYR A 370 -8.70 -13.10 7.81
C TYR A 370 -8.85 -13.78 6.44
N GLY A 371 -9.23 -12.99 5.42
CA GLY A 371 -9.22 -13.36 4.02
C GLY A 371 -9.01 -12.12 3.16
N ALA A 372 -8.61 -12.32 1.92
CA ALA A 372 -8.44 -11.30 0.88
C ALA A 372 -8.71 -11.98 -0.46
N GLY A 373 -9.20 -11.21 -1.45
CA GLY A 373 -9.28 -11.63 -2.84
C GLY A 373 -8.14 -11.03 -3.66
N GLY A 374 -7.82 -11.67 -4.78
CA GLY A 374 -6.93 -11.15 -5.82
C GLY A 374 -6.82 -12.12 -7.00
N ASP A 375 -6.42 -11.62 -8.16
CA ASP A 375 -6.29 -12.38 -9.43
C ASP A 375 -4.96 -13.13 -9.46
N ILE A 376 -4.83 -14.16 -8.63
CA ILE A 376 -3.56 -14.90 -8.44
C ILE A 376 -3.16 -15.74 -9.67
N ASP A 377 -4.03 -15.79 -10.68
CA ASP A 377 -3.92 -16.68 -11.83
C ASP A 377 -3.97 -15.92 -13.19
N GLY A 378 -4.21 -14.61 -13.12
CA GLY A 378 -4.18 -13.65 -14.22
C GLY A 378 -5.33 -13.80 -15.22
N ASP A 379 -6.44 -14.43 -14.82
CA ASP A 379 -7.61 -14.66 -15.69
C ASP A 379 -8.67 -13.56 -15.62
N GLY A 380 -8.40 -12.52 -14.85
CA GLY A 380 -9.25 -11.36 -14.63
C GLY A 380 -10.37 -11.61 -13.62
N LYS A 381 -10.17 -12.57 -12.70
CA LYS A 381 -11.08 -12.85 -11.59
C LYS A 381 -10.28 -13.12 -10.34
N ASP A 382 -10.85 -12.74 -9.21
CA ASP A 382 -10.24 -13.03 -7.93
C ASP A 382 -10.46 -14.49 -7.51
N GLU A 383 -9.49 -15.03 -6.76
CA GLU A 383 -9.59 -16.25 -5.96
C GLU A 383 -9.76 -15.98 -4.46
#